data_AF-A0A183EJ09-F1
#
_entry.id   AF-A0A183EJ09-F1
#
_cell.length_a   1.000
_cell.length_b   1.000
_cell.length_c   1.000
_cell.angle_alpha   90.00
_cell.angle_beta   90.00
_cell.angle_gamma   90.00
#
_symmetry.space_group_name_H-M   'P 1'
#
loop_
_entity.id
_entity.type
_entity.pdbx_description
1 polymer ?
#
loop_
_entity_poly.entity_id
_entity_poly.type
_entity_poly.pdbx_seq_one_letter_code
_entity_poly.pdbx_strand_id
1 'polypeptide(L)'
;MVQFQKLRILAPKSSELFRLILLPLPVFQCKSDCPVISWFLSPLLSGLVSVIFYLFIDHAVLRRRHPLRCGLILLPVLYFVCVAVNIFAVLYNGSEFLGFDKLPPWVILLITFSTASVVAAFVHFIMGPRLKKRILSKFHFVFAKARLTAR
;
A
#
# COMPACT_ATOMS: atom_id res chain seq x y z
N MET A 1 -4.66 34.20 -17.86
CA MET A 1 -4.54 34.66 -16.46
C MET A 1 -5.86 35.20 -15.87
N VAL A 2 -7.07 34.66 -16.15
CA VAL A 2 -8.28 34.98 -15.32
C VAL A 2 -9.26 33.81 -15.17
N GLN A 3 -9.32 32.84 -16.09
CA GLN A 3 -10.15 31.63 -15.89
C GLN A 3 -9.64 30.70 -14.77
N PHE A 4 -8.38 30.84 -14.36
CA PHE A 4 -7.77 30.05 -13.27
C PHE A 4 -8.02 30.63 -11.86
N GLN A 5 -8.73 31.77 -11.74
CA GLN A 5 -9.10 32.37 -10.45
C GLN A 5 -10.48 31.91 -9.94
N LYS A 6 -11.40 31.50 -10.84
CA LYS A 6 -12.79 31.22 -10.47
C LYS A 6 -13.05 29.81 -9.94
N LEU A 7 -12.11 28.87 -10.12
CA LEU A 7 -12.15 27.53 -9.51
C LEU A 7 -11.35 27.42 -8.19
N ARG A 8 -11.00 28.56 -7.59
CA ARG A 8 -10.36 28.63 -6.26
C ARG A 8 -11.39 28.65 -5.09
N ILE A 9 -12.70 28.62 -5.40
CA ILE A 9 -13.81 28.80 -4.44
C ILE A 9 -14.49 27.47 -4.07
N LEU A 10 -14.19 26.35 -4.73
CA LEU A 10 -14.73 25.02 -4.36
C LEU A 10 -13.65 23.96 -4.08
N ALA A 11 -12.44 24.38 -3.77
CA ALA A 11 -11.43 23.48 -3.22
C ALA A 11 -11.58 23.53 -1.69
N PRO A 12 -12.07 22.47 -1.02
CA PRO A 12 -12.03 22.42 0.43
C PRO A 12 -10.56 22.59 0.86
N LYS A 13 -10.34 23.51 1.78
CA LYS A 13 -9.02 23.87 2.32
C LYS A 13 -8.32 22.57 2.74
N SER A 14 -7.05 22.39 2.36
CA SER A 14 -6.26 21.16 2.57
C SER A 14 -6.25 20.63 4.02
N SER A 15 -6.62 21.46 5.01
CA SER A 15 -6.84 21.09 6.40
C SER A 15 -8.09 20.23 6.64
N GLU A 16 -9.13 20.40 5.82
CA GLU A 16 -10.39 19.65 5.88
C GLU A 16 -10.28 18.29 5.18
N LEU A 17 -9.47 18.21 4.10
CA LEU A 17 -9.13 16.94 3.45
C LEU A 17 -8.31 16.02 4.37
N PHE A 18 -7.46 16.61 5.23
CA PHE A 18 -6.71 15.86 6.24
C PHE A 18 -7.60 15.39 7.39
N ARG A 19 -8.66 16.12 7.75
CA ARG A 19 -9.69 15.68 8.70
C ARG A 19 -10.57 14.55 8.15
N LEU A 20 -10.84 14.54 6.84
CA LEU A 20 -11.69 13.52 6.19
C LEU A 20 -11.02 12.16 5.99
N ILE A 21 -9.69 12.09 5.99
CA ILE A 21 -8.94 10.82 5.86
C ILE A 21 -8.67 10.17 7.24
N LEU A 22 -8.91 10.92 8.33
CA LEU A 22 -8.47 10.56 9.68
C LEU A 22 -9.61 10.61 10.72
N LEU A 23 -10.63 9.77 10.57
CA LEU A 23 -11.32 9.12 11.71
C LEU A 23 -12.20 7.96 11.19
N PRO A 24 -12.33 6.81 11.90
CA PRO A 24 -11.95 6.54 13.28
C PRO A 24 -10.90 5.42 13.42
N LEU A 25 -9.66 5.81 13.72
CA LEU A 25 -8.77 4.95 14.51
C LEU A 25 -8.46 5.69 15.82
N PRO A 26 -8.88 5.17 16.99
CA PRO A 26 -8.82 5.85 18.30
C PRO A 26 -7.40 6.08 18.86
N VAL A 27 -6.37 6.03 18.02
CA VAL A 27 -4.97 6.28 18.40
C VAL A 27 -4.54 7.75 18.23
N PHE A 28 -5.30 8.59 17.52
CA PHE A 28 -4.96 10.00 17.28
C PHE A 28 -5.81 11.02 18.05
N GLN A 29 -6.52 10.60 19.10
CA GLN A 29 -7.15 11.53 20.04
C GLN A 29 -6.16 12.10 21.08
N CYS A 30 -4.90 12.30 20.73
CA CYS A 30 -4.03 13.13 21.57
C CYS A 30 -4.33 14.60 21.28
N LYS A 31 -5.25 15.14 22.09
CA LYS A 31 -5.46 16.56 22.43
C LYS A 31 -4.28 17.45 22.02
N SER A 32 -4.26 17.92 20.78
CA SER A 32 -3.18 18.77 20.28
C SER A 32 -3.75 20.17 20.03
N ASP A 33 -3.95 20.90 21.12
CA ASP A 33 -4.31 22.32 21.10
C ASP A 33 -3.10 23.22 20.70
N CYS A 34 -2.01 22.65 20.17
CA CYS A 34 -0.81 23.36 19.72
C CYS A 34 -0.45 23.00 18.26
N PRO A 35 -0.61 23.91 17.28
CA PRO A 35 -0.32 23.65 15.87
C PRO A 35 1.14 23.27 15.62
N VAL A 36 2.06 23.73 16.48
CA VAL A 36 3.49 23.43 16.40
C VAL A 36 3.79 21.94 16.60
N ILE A 37 2.98 21.19 17.35
CA ILE A 37 3.26 19.76 17.56
C ILE A 37 2.81 18.93 16.35
N SER A 38 1.71 19.33 15.70
CA SER A 38 1.14 18.59 14.57
C SER A 38 2.06 18.47 13.34
N TRP A 39 2.83 19.52 13.04
CA TRP A 39 3.73 19.54 11.87
C TRP A 39 5.04 18.76 12.10
N PHE A 40 5.43 18.53 13.36
CA PHE A 40 6.51 17.60 13.71
C PHE A 40 6.04 16.16 13.88
N LEU A 41 4.83 15.97 14.40
CA LEU A 41 4.29 14.64 14.66
C LEU A 41 3.93 13.91 13.36
N SER A 42 3.52 14.64 12.32
CA SER A 42 3.23 14.09 10.98
C SER A 42 4.45 13.40 10.32
N PRO A 43 5.63 14.05 10.21
CA PRO A 43 6.84 13.39 9.70
C PRO A 43 7.38 12.33 10.66
N LEU A 44 7.23 12.50 11.98
CA LEU A 44 7.75 11.53 12.96
C LEU A 44 7.00 10.19 12.89
N LEU A 45 5.67 10.22 12.86
CA LEU A 45 4.86 8.99 12.84
C LEU A 45 4.92 8.29 11.48
N SER A 46 4.91 9.04 10.38
CA SER A 46 5.11 8.46 9.04
C SER A 46 6.52 7.87 8.88
N GLY A 47 7.55 8.52 9.46
CA GLY A 47 8.90 8.01 9.54
C GLY A 47 9.00 6.70 10.35
N LEU A 48 8.37 6.65 11.53
CA LEU A 48 8.38 5.46 12.38
C LEU A 48 7.71 4.26 11.68
N VAL A 49 6.55 4.46 11.07
CA VAL A 49 5.85 3.42 10.31
C VAL A 49 6.71 2.94 9.14
N SER A 50 7.36 3.85 8.42
CA SER A 50 8.26 3.51 7.32
C SER A 50 9.44 2.65 7.79
N VAL A 51 10.07 2.99 8.93
CA VAL A 51 11.18 2.21 9.50
C VAL A 51 10.72 0.80 9.88
N ILE A 52 9.58 0.66 10.57
CA ILE A 52 9.02 -0.64 10.96
C ILE A 52 8.73 -1.49 9.71
N PHE A 53 8.11 -0.90 8.69
CA PHE A 53 7.79 -1.58 7.44
C PHE A 53 9.05 -2.00 6.67
N TYR A 54 10.07 -1.14 6.65
CA TYR A 54 11.36 -1.44 6.06
C TYR A 54 12.04 -2.63 6.75
N LEU A 55 12.08 -2.64 8.10
CA LEU A 55 12.66 -3.75 8.86
C LEU A 55 11.91 -5.07 8.62
N PHE A 56 10.58 -5.01 8.50
CA PHE A 56 9.77 -6.18 8.16
C PHE A 56 10.16 -6.76 6.80
N ILE A 57 10.28 -5.91 5.77
CA ILE A 57 10.68 -6.35 4.42
C ILE A 57 12.13 -6.84 4.40
N ASP A 58 13.05 -6.13 5.05
CA ASP A 58 14.47 -6.51 5.12
C ASP A 58 14.64 -7.91 5.73
N HIS A 59 13.95 -8.15 6.85
CA HIS A 59 13.98 -9.44 7.51
C HIS A 59 13.31 -10.54 6.67
N ALA A 60 12.19 -10.23 6.00
CA ALA A 60 11.45 -11.20 5.21
C ALA A 60 12.11 -11.54 3.84
N VAL A 61 12.77 -10.57 3.20
CA VAL A 61 13.33 -10.71 1.84
C VAL A 61 14.85 -10.74 1.81
N LEU A 62 15.51 -9.74 2.39
CA LEU A 62 16.94 -9.47 2.15
C LEU A 62 17.86 -10.47 2.86
N ARG A 63 17.50 -10.95 4.05
CA ARG A 63 18.33 -11.90 4.83
C ARG A 63 18.21 -13.36 4.38
N ARG A 64 17.40 -13.68 3.37
CA ARG A 64 17.21 -15.06 2.90
C ARG A 64 18.24 -15.43 1.83
N ARG A 65 18.72 -16.68 1.84
CA ARG A 65 19.72 -17.21 0.88
C ARG A 65 19.31 -17.08 -0.60
N HIS A 66 18.01 -17.00 -0.89
CA HIS A 66 17.48 -16.81 -2.24
C HIS A 66 16.45 -15.65 -2.26
N PRO A 67 16.92 -14.39 -2.21
CA PRO A 67 16.05 -13.22 -2.02
C PRO A 67 15.02 -13.08 -3.14
N LEU A 68 15.34 -13.51 -4.37
CA LEU A 68 14.40 -13.50 -5.50
C LEU A 68 13.22 -14.44 -5.30
N ARG A 69 13.43 -15.64 -4.76
CA ARG A 69 12.35 -16.63 -4.56
C ARG A 69 11.50 -16.25 -3.36
N CYS A 70 12.14 -15.83 -2.27
CA CYS A 70 11.44 -15.38 -1.06
C CYS A 70 10.64 -14.09 -1.33
N GLY A 71 11.21 -13.12 -2.03
CA GLY A 71 10.50 -11.91 -2.43
C GLY A 71 9.27 -12.18 -3.31
N LEU A 72 9.33 -13.19 -4.20
CA LEU A 72 8.19 -13.57 -5.04
C LEU A 72 7.04 -14.19 -4.24
N ILE A 73 7.34 -14.89 -3.15
CA ILE A 73 6.36 -15.47 -2.23
C ILE A 73 5.82 -14.38 -1.29
N LEU A 74 6.65 -13.43 -0.86
CA LEU A 74 6.23 -12.32 -0.02
C LEU A 74 5.38 -11.30 -0.78
N LEU A 75 5.63 -11.09 -2.08
CA LEU A 75 4.91 -10.13 -2.92
C LEU A 75 3.38 -10.24 -2.80
N PRO A 76 2.75 -11.42 -3.03
CA PRO A 76 1.30 -11.56 -2.91
C PRO A 76 0.81 -11.39 -1.46
N VAL A 77 1.60 -11.76 -0.45
CA VAL A 77 1.25 -11.57 0.96
C VAL A 77 1.22 -10.08 1.33
N LEU A 78 2.21 -9.32 0.88
CA LEU A 78 2.25 -7.88 1.09
C LEU A 78 1.11 -7.19 0.35
N TYR A 79 0.83 -7.62 -0.88
CA TYR A 79 -0.30 -7.11 -1.67
C TYR A 79 -1.65 -7.41 -1.02
N PHE A 80 -1.81 -8.61 -0.45
CA PHE A 80 -2.99 -9.00 0.32
C PHE A 80 -3.23 -8.04 1.48
N VAL A 81 -2.21 -7.77 2.31
CA VAL A 81 -2.33 -6.87 3.46
C VAL A 81 -2.67 -5.44 3.01
N CYS A 82 -1.98 -4.93 1.99
CA CYS A 82 -2.25 -3.58 1.47
C CYS A 82 -3.68 -3.43 0.95
N VAL A 83 -4.16 -4.38 0.15
CA VAL A 83 -5.53 -4.36 -0.40
C VAL A 83 -6.55 -4.55 0.71
N ALA A 84 -6.30 -5.45 1.66
CA ALA A 84 -7.20 -5.67 2.80
C ALA A 84 -7.34 -4.40 3.64
N VAL A 85 -6.24 -3.75 4.03
CA VAL A 85 -6.29 -2.49 4.80
C VAL A 85 -6.97 -1.38 3.99
N ASN A 86 -6.72 -1.29 2.68
CA ASN A 86 -7.33 -0.29 1.83
C ASN A 86 -8.86 -0.47 1.69
N ILE A 87 -9.30 -1.70 1.41
CA ILE A 87 -10.73 -2.03 1.30
C ILE A 87 -11.42 -1.90 2.66
N PHE A 88 -10.79 -2.37 3.74
CA PHE A 88 -11.31 -2.19 5.09
C PHE A 88 -11.50 -0.70 5.42
N ALA A 89 -10.52 0.15 5.12
CA ALA A 89 -10.63 1.58 5.35
C ALA A 89 -11.77 2.21 4.55
N VAL A 90 -11.97 1.80 3.30
CA VAL A 90 -13.07 2.30 2.45
C VAL A 90 -14.43 1.80 2.90
N LEU A 91 -14.55 0.54 3.35
CA LEU A 91 -15.82 -0.02 3.81
C LEU A 91 -16.18 0.47 5.22
N TYR A 92 -15.19 0.65 6.08
CA TYR A 92 -15.38 1.11 7.46
C TYR A 92 -15.64 2.62 7.55
N ASN A 93 -15.02 3.42 6.67
CA ASN A 93 -15.30 4.86 6.52
C ASN A 93 -16.24 5.15 5.35
N GLY A 94 -16.84 4.12 4.75
CA GLY A 94 -17.68 4.23 3.57
C GLY A 94 -18.94 5.04 3.89
N SER A 95 -19.26 5.99 3.03
CA SER A 95 -20.39 6.89 3.25
C SER A 95 -21.74 6.16 3.13
N GLU A 96 -22.71 6.64 3.90
CA GLU A 96 -24.13 6.24 3.94
C GLU A 96 -24.81 6.17 2.56
N PHE A 97 -24.23 6.81 1.55
CA PHE A 97 -24.64 6.71 0.15
C PHE A 97 -24.65 5.29 -0.44
N LEU A 98 -23.86 4.33 0.09
CA LEU A 98 -23.91 2.92 -0.34
C LEU A 98 -24.74 2.01 0.58
N GLY A 99 -25.36 2.54 1.65
CA GLY A 99 -26.19 1.76 2.57
C GLY A 99 -25.42 0.76 3.43
N PHE A 100 -24.10 0.93 3.57
CA PHE A 100 -23.22 0.04 4.31
C PHE A 100 -23.26 0.23 5.84
N ASP A 101 -23.90 1.28 6.36
CA ASP A 101 -24.03 1.55 7.81
C ASP A 101 -24.82 0.48 8.59
N LYS A 102 -25.56 -0.38 7.90
CA LYS A 102 -26.27 -1.51 8.52
C LYS A 102 -25.50 -2.82 8.50
N LEU A 103 -24.31 -2.86 7.90
CA LEU A 103 -23.54 -4.08 7.82
C LEU A 103 -22.79 -4.33 9.14
N PRO A 104 -22.95 -5.53 9.75
CA PRO A 104 -22.16 -5.87 10.92
C PRO A 104 -20.66 -5.94 10.54
N PRO A 105 -19.76 -5.57 11.47
CA PRO A 105 -18.31 -5.50 11.20
C PRO A 105 -17.71 -6.85 10.76
N TRP A 106 -18.32 -7.96 11.17
CA TRP A 106 -17.97 -9.31 10.72
C TRP A 106 -18.12 -9.50 9.21
N VAL A 107 -19.17 -8.94 8.61
CA VAL A 107 -19.42 -9.04 7.16
C VAL A 107 -18.41 -8.19 6.39
N ILE A 108 -18.07 -7.01 6.90
CA ILE A 108 -17.05 -6.14 6.31
C ILE A 108 -15.69 -6.85 6.27
N LEU A 109 -15.32 -7.54 7.35
CA LEU A 109 -14.08 -8.33 7.41
C LEU A 109 -14.11 -9.48 6.39
N LEU A 110 -15.22 -10.20 6.25
CA LEU A 110 -15.34 -11.29 5.28
C LEU A 110 -15.22 -10.80 3.83
N ILE A 111 -15.88 -9.70 3.48
CA ILE A 111 -15.81 -9.11 2.13
C ILE A 111 -14.38 -8.66 1.83
N THR A 112 -13.76 -7.93 2.77
CA THR A 112 -12.38 -7.47 2.66
C THR A 112 -11.42 -8.63 2.46
N PHE A 113 -11.53 -9.68 3.28
CA PHE A 113 -10.64 -10.84 3.21
C PHE A 113 -10.84 -11.62 1.90
N SER A 114 -12.09 -11.78 1.46
CA SER A 114 -12.43 -12.49 0.22
C SER A 114 -11.85 -11.78 -0.99
N THR A 115 -12.11 -10.48 -1.11
CA THR A 115 -11.60 -9.65 -2.22
C THR A 115 -10.07 -9.58 -2.24
N ALA A 116 -9.43 -9.35 -1.08
CA ALA A 116 -7.98 -9.34 -0.95
C ALA A 116 -7.36 -10.71 -1.33
N SER A 117 -7.99 -11.82 -0.92
CA SER A 117 -7.52 -13.17 -1.24
C SER A 117 -7.56 -13.46 -2.73
N VAL A 118 -8.66 -13.09 -3.41
CA VAL A 118 -8.80 -13.23 -4.88
C VAL A 118 -7.73 -12.43 -5.61
N VAL A 119 -7.51 -11.17 -5.23
CA VAL A 119 -6.48 -10.31 -5.83
C VAL A 119 -5.08 -10.88 -5.59
N ALA A 120 -4.77 -11.30 -4.37
CA ALA A 120 -3.48 -11.88 -4.03
C ALA A 120 -3.20 -13.19 -4.78
N ALA A 121 -4.19 -14.07 -4.89
CA ALA A 121 -4.10 -15.31 -5.66
C ALA A 121 -3.84 -15.04 -7.15
N PHE A 122 -4.55 -14.06 -7.73
CA PHE A 122 -4.37 -13.64 -9.11
C PHE A 122 -2.95 -13.09 -9.36
N VAL A 123 -2.46 -12.22 -8.46
CA VAL A 123 -1.09 -11.69 -8.52
C VAL A 123 -0.07 -12.81 -8.40
N HIS A 124 -0.24 -13.74 -7.46
CA HIS A 124 0.66 -14.87 -7.28
C HIS A 124 0.76 -15.73 -8.55
N PHE A 125 -0.39 -16.05 -9.16
CA PHE A 125 -0.47 -16.87 -10.37
C PHE A 125 0.20 -16.21 -11.58
N ILE A 126 0.11 -14.88 -11.71
CA ILE A 126 0.74 -14.15 -12.82
C ILE A 126 2.24 -13.94 -12.58
N MET A 127 2.64 -13.61 -11.35
CA MET A 127 4.04 -13.24 -11.05
C MET A 127 4.97 -14.45 -11.05
N GLY A 128 4.51 -15.61 -10.58
CA GLY A 128 5.25 -16.88 -10.64
C GLY A 128 5.87 -17.19 -12.01
N PRO A 129 5.08 -17.33 -13.09
CA PRO A 129 5.57 -17.62 -14.43
C PRO A 129 6.31 -16.44 -15.06
N ARG A 130 5.88 -15.20 -14.82
CA ARG A 130 6.54 -13.99 -15.37
C ARG A 130 7.97 -13.86 -14.87
N LEU A 131 8.23 -14.10 -13.58
CA LEU A 131 9.59 -13.97 -13.05
C LEU A 131 10.52 -15.07 -13.57
N LYS A 132 10.05 -16.32 -13.65
CA LYS A 132 10.83 -17.43 -14.24
C LYS A 132 11.26 -17.11 -15.68
N LYS A 133 10.36 -16.57 -16.51
CA LYS A 133 10.67 -16.15 -17.89
C LYS A 133 11.71 -15.02 -17.94
N ARG A 134 11.65 -14.05 -17.01
CA ARG A 134 12.56 -12.89 -16.97
C ARG A 134 13.99 -13.28 -16.55
N ILE A 135 14.14 -14.21 -15.61
CA ILE A 135 15.46 -14.71 -15.19
C ILE A 135 16.12 -15.45 -16.36
N LEU A 136 15.39 -16.33 -17.04
CA LEU A 136 15.91 -17.10 -18.17
C LEU A 136 16.32 -16.19 -19.34
N SER A 137 15.50 -15.18 -19.66
CA SER A 137 15.81 -14.22 -20.72
C SER A 137 17.04 -13.37 -20.41
N LYS A 138 17.17 -12.87 -19.17
CA LYS A 138 18.39 -12.13 -18.75
C LYS A 138 19.63 -12.99 -18.80
N PHE A 139 19.54 -14.25 -18.36
CA PHE A 139 20.66 -15.18 -18.41
C PHE A 139 21.15 -15.39 -19.85
N HIS A 140 20.25 -15.63 -20.80
CA HIS A 140 20.61 -15.77 -22.21
C HIS A 140 21.22 -14.48 -22.78
N PHE A 141 20.63 -13.30 -22.51
CA PHE A 141 21.17 -12.03 -22.98
C PHE A 141 22.59 -11.75 -22.46
N VAL A 142 22.83 -12.00 -21.17
CA VAL A 142 24.17 -11.84 -20.56
C VAL A 142 25.18 -12.78 -21.22
N PHE A 143 24.80 -14.04 -21.46
CA PHE A 143 25.67 -15.01 -22.12
C PHE A 143 25.96 -14.64 -23.58
N ALA A 144 24.96 -14.15 -24.31
CA ALA A 144 25.11 -13.68 -25.68
C ALA A 144 26.04 -12.45 -25.75
N LYS A 145 25.88 -11.50 -24.82
CA LYS A 145 26.75 -10.33 -24.72
C LYS A 145 28.20 -10.72 -24.39
N ALA A 146 28.40 -11.64 -23.45
CA ALA A 146 29.74 -12.14 -23.10
C ALA A 146 30.45 -12.81 -24.29
N ARG A 147 29.72 -13.56 -25.12
CA ARG A 147 30.27 -14.16 -26.34
C ARG A 147 30.68 -13.12 -27.38
N LEU A 148 29.93 -12.03 -27.52
CA LEU A 148 30.24 -10.97 -28.47
C LEU A 148 31.45 -10.13 -28.03
N THR A 149 31.67 -9.95 -26.73
CA THR A 149 32.83 -9.21 -26.20
C THR A 149 34.13 -10.02 -26.23
N ALA A 150 34.05 -11.35 -26.30
CA ALA A 150 35.21 -12.23 -26.37
C ALA A 150 35.78 -12.44 -27.79
N ARG A 151 35.27 -11.71 -28.78
CA ARG A 151 35.63 -11.81 -30.21
C ARG A 151 36.11 -10.45 -30.71
#